data_AF-A0A3T1W4C6-F1
#
_entry.id   AF-A0A3T1W4C6-F1
#
_cell.length_a   1.000
_cell.length_b   1.000
_cell.length_c   1.000
_cell.angle_alpha   90.00
_cell.angle_beta   90.00
_cell.angle_gamma   90.00
#
_symmetry.space_group_name_H-M   'P 1'
#
loop_
_entity.id
_entity.type
_entity.pdbx_description
1 polymer ?
#
loop_
_entity_poly.entity_id
_entity_poly.type
_entity_poly.pdbx_seq_one_letter_code
_entity_poly.pdbx_strand_id
1 'polypeptide(L)'
;MDRKCQLIMKKKFTQILLASVIVSSTLVPFVQAEAAGTSQTSVSHAGMTLSQQQFIQSIANDAQDLQKEEKILTSVTLAQAILESNWGKSGLSTSANNLFGIKGSYEGNSVSMGTQEFSSGKAYRTQADFRKYPDKKASLVDHAQLFVNGVSGNANLYSAVIGETNYKEAAYAIQDAGYATDPAYAEKLISTIENYNLDQYDQIYDTVTSTENQLAYAEIKDSSNETIWTKPYNTEGAEKIGSVKDYKNKSLRISQKAVTEKGTWYQLLNQGETIGWVNSNAVEVFYTPKNETNVKLDKYITDSDQKIYAYPVEDNSKVVTNLNDYLGKELDIDRRADVKNEYWYRIKSDDGKVIGWSKADGFAENNPNKALEVK
;
A
#
# COMPACT_ATOMS: atom_id res chain seq x y z
N MET A 1 5.76 -31.33 21.63
CA MET A 1 4.80 -30.38 22.21
C MET A 1 5.40 -29.00 22.09
N ASP A 2 4.85 -28.15 21.23
CA ASP A 2 5.12 -26.72 21.27
C ASP A 2 3.83 -25.95 20.96
N ARG A 3 3.55 -24.93 21.78
CA ARG A 3 2.25 -24.23 21.90
C ARG A 3 2.13 -23.04 20.94
N LYS A 4 2.98 -22.94 19.92
CA LYS A 4 2.98 -21.81 18.97
C LYS A 4 2.17 -22.02 17.69
N CYS A 5 1.65 -23.22 17.40
CA CYS A 5 0.86 -23.48 16.18
C CYS A 5 -0.68 -23.38 16.32
N GLN A 6 -1.24 -22.90 17.45
CA GLN A 6 -2.70 -22.85 17.66
C GLN A 6 -3.32 -21.45 17.71
N LEU A 7 -2.63 -20.39 17.27
CA LEU A 7 -3.14 -19.02 17.35
C LEU A 7 -3.33 -18.32 16.00
N ILE A 8 -3.98 -18.98 15.04
CA ILE A 8 -4.71 -18.27 13.98
C ILE A 8 -6.13 -18.85 13.94
N MET A 9 -6.93 -18.34 14.89
CA MET A 9 -8.35 -18.68 15.01
C MET A 9 -9.14 -18.16 13.82
N LYS A 10 -9.86 -19.08 13.18
CA LYS A 10 -11.31 -19.00 12.93
C LYS A 10 -11.91 -17.59 13.08
N LYS A 11 -12.22 -16.94 11.96
CA LYS A 11 -13.41 -16.08 11.87
C LYS A 11 -14.35 -16.66 10.83
N LYS A 12 -15.56 -16.99 11.31
CA LYS A 12 -16.65 -17.61 10.55
C LYS A 12 -17.89 -16.73 10.75
N PHE A 13 -18.63 -16.54 9.64
CA PHE A 13 -20.01 -16.05 9.49
C PHE A 13 -20.25 -14.53 9.74
N THR A 14 -20.98 -13.84 8.86
CA THR A 14 -22.44 -13.99 8.73
C THR A 14 -22.95 -13.48 7.37
N GLN A 15 -23.83 -14.27 6.72
CA GLN A 15 -24.66 -13.87 5.57
C GLN A 15 -25.76 -12.90 6.03
N ILE A 16 -25.95 -11.79 5.32
CA ILE A 16 -27.12 -10.92 5.48
C ILE A 16 -28.03 -11.14 4.27
N LEU A 17 -29.22 -11.68 4.54
CA LEU A 17 -30.39 -11.61 3.65
C LEU A 17 -30.88 -10.16 3.64
N LEU A 18 -31.11 -9.59 2.45
CA LEU A 18 -31.87 -8.35 2.30
C LEU A 18 -32.94 -8.52 1.22
N ALA A 19 -34.14 -8.15 1.64
CA ALA A 19 -35.41 -8.34 0.97
C ALA A 19 -35.58 -7.43 -0.25
N SER A 20 -36.38 -7.94 -1.18
CA SER A 20 -36.90 -7.30 -2.38
C SER A 20 -37.78 -6.09 -2.07
N VAL A 21 -37.49 -4.95 -2.72
CA VAL A 21 -38.42 -3.84 -2.89
C VAL A 21 -38.39 -3.41 -4.35
N ILE A 22 -39.57 -3.51 -5.00
CA ILE A 22 -39.85 -3.05 -6.36
C ILE A 22 -40.23 -1.57 -6.26
N VAL A 23 -39.53 -0.68 -6.97
CA VAL A 23 -40.04 0.66 -7.30
C VAL A 23 -39.68 1.03 -8.74
N SER A 24 -40.69 1.60 -9.38
CA SER A 24 -40.88 1.90 -10.79
C SER A 24 -39.94 2.97 -11.37
N SER A 25 -39.59 2.73 -12.64
CA SER A 25 -39.05 3.59 -13.71
C SER A 25 -39.10 5.12 -13.58
N THR A 26 -37.94 5.76 -13.76
CA THR A 26 -37.77 6.91 -14.68
C THR A 26 -36.39 6.85 -15.34
N LEU A 27 -36.35 7.06 -16.65
CA LEU A 27 -35.19 7.03 -17.54
C LEU A 27 -34.13 8.08 -17.18
N VAL A 28 -32.86 7.66 -17.16
CA VAL A 28 -31.67 8.54 -17.18
C VAL A 28 -30.63 7.85 -18.09
N PRO A 29 -29.83 8.62 -18.85
CA PRO A 29 -29.15 8.15 -20.04
C PRO A 29 -27.98 7.22 -19.72
N PHE A 30 -27.72 6.35 -20.69
CA PHE A 30 -26.68 5.34 -20.74
C PHE A 30 -25.30 5.95 -20.42
N VAL A 31 -24.90 5.90 -19.15
CA VAL A 31 -23.51 6.06 -18.74
C VAL A 31 -22.84 4.73 -19.04
N GLN A 32 -22.02 4.72 -20.08
CA GLN A 32 -21.09 3.64 -20.33
C GLN A 32 -20.19 3.54 -19.10
N ALA A 33 -20.46 2.55 -18.23
CA ALA A 33 -19.54 2.20 -17.17
C ALA A 33 -18.27 1.69 -17.85
N GLU A 34 -17.24 2.54 -17.89
CA GLU A 34 -15.89 2.04 -18.10
C GLU A 34 -15.62 1.05 -16.98
N ALA A 35 -15.62 -0.23 -17.33
CA ALA A 35 -15.17 -1.28 -16.45
C ALA A 35 -13.81 -0.84 -15.92
N ALA A 36 -13.71 -0.65 -14.60
CA ALA A 36 -12.45 -0.52 -13.91
C ALA A 36 -11.64 -1.77 -14.25
N GLY A 37 -10.80 -1.63 -15.28
CA GLY A 37 -9.84 -2.64 -15.65
C GLY A 37 -8.98 -2.84 -14.42
N THR A 38 -9.10 -3.99 -13.79
CA THR A 38 -8.04 -4.53 -12.96
C THR A 38 -6.78 -4.48 -13.81
N SER A 39 -5.96 -3.46 -13.60
CA SER A 39 -4.62 -3.39 -14.15
C SER A 39 -3.83 -4.53 -13.52
N GLN A 40 -3.97 -5.73 -14.11
CA GLN A 40 -2.93 -6.73 -14.01
C GLN A 40 -1.74 -6.14 -14.76
N THR A 41 -0.88 -5.47 -14.02
CA THR A 41 0.42 -5.05 -14.49
C THR A 41 1.15 -6.30 -14.93
N SER A 42 1.14 -6.58 -16.23
CA SER A 42 1.96 -7.61 -16.85
C SER A 42 3.40 -7.13 -16.75
N VAL A 43 4.05 -7.42 -15.62
CA VAL A 43 5.50 -7.28 -15.47
C VAL A 43 6.10 -8.15 -16.57
N SER A 44 6.85 -7.54 -17.48
CA SER A 44 7.50 -8.24 -18.59
C SER A 44 8.55 -9.21 -18.04
N HIS A 45 8.13 -10.43 -17.75
CA HIS A 45 9.00 -11.53 -17.36
C HIS A 45 9.68 -12.08 -18.62
N ALA A 46 10.84 -11.51 -18.96
CA ALA A 46 11.68 -12.04 -20.02
C ALA A 46 11.96 -13.53 -19.74
N GLY A 47 11.60 -14.41 -20.69
CA GLY A 47 12.02 -15.82 -20.68
C GLY A 47 11.11 -16.84 -19.98
N MET A 48 10.05 -16.45 -19.25
CA MET A 48 9.14 -17.42 -18.61
C MET A 48 7.87 -17.72 -19.44
N THR A 49 7.49 -18.99 -19.51
CA THR A 49 6.16 -19.41 -20.00
C THR A 49 5.05 -18.98 -19.03
N LEU A 50 3.80 -18.89 -19.51
CA LEU A 50 2.64 -18.61 -18.66
C LEU A 50 2.52 -19.57 -17.47
N SER A 51 2.80 -20.86 -17.68
CA SER A 51 2.76 -21.86 -16.59
C SER A 51 3.80 -21.61 -15.50
N GLN A 52 4.97 -21.08 -15.88
CA GLN A 52 6.04 -20.74 -14.94
C GLN A 52 5.69 -19.48 -14.15
N GLN A 53 5.16 -18.46 -14.83
CA GLN A 53 4.66 -17.24 -14.18
C GLN A 53 3.55 -17.56 -13.17
N GLN A 54 2.60 -18.42 -13.55
CA GLN A 54 1.53 -18.88 -12.65
C GLN A 54 2.07 -19.65 -11.45
N PHE A 55 3.11 -20.46 -11.62
CA PHE A 55 3.75 -21.13 -10.50
C PHE A 55 4.34 -20.12 -9.51
N ILE A 56 5.13 -19.16 -9.97
CA ILE A 56 5.71 -18.10 -9.12
C ILE A 56 4.62 -17.30 -8.42
N GLN A 57 3.62 -16.81 -9.15
CA GLN A 57 2.49 -16.06 -8.58
C GLN A 57 1.73 -16.86 -7.51
N SER A 58 1.69 -18.19 -7.63
CA SER A 58 1.01 -19.04 -6.65
C SER A 58 1.74 -19.21 -5.32
N ILE A 59 3.01 -18.80 -5.21
CA ILE A 59 3.82 -18.97 -4.00
C ILE A 59 4.59 -17.72 -3.54
N ALA A 60 4.74 -16.70 -4.40
CA ALA A 60 5.56 -15.52 -4.13
C ALA A 60 5.12 -14.74 -2.89
N ASN A 61 3.82 -14.45 -2.75
CA ASN A 61 3.32 -13.70 -1.59
C ASN A 61 3.58 -14.45 -0.28
N ASP A 62 3.32 -15.76 -0.24
CA ASP A 62 3.59 -16.58 0.96
C ASP A 62 5.10 -16.64 1.27
N ALA A 63 5.95 -16.70 0.24
CA ALA A 63 7.40 -16.66 0.42
C ALA A 63 7.89 -15.28 0.89
N GLN A 64 7.31 -14.17 0.43
CA GLN A 64 7.61 -12.83 0.91
C GLN A 64 7.17 -12.61 2.35
N ASP A 65 6.02 -13.16 2.76
CA ASP A 65 5.61 -13.14 4.16
C ASP A 65 6.59 -13.93 5.04
N LEU A 66 7.06 -15.10 4.58
CA LEU A 66 8.11 -15.85 5.26
C LEU A 66 9.45 -15.10 5.29
N GLN A 67 9.81 -14.34 4.25
CA GLN A 67 11.00 -13.48 4.31
C GLN A 67 10.85 -12.39 5.38
N LYS A 68 9.66 -11.80 5.54
CA LYS A 68 9.40 -10.82 6.61
C LYS A 68 9.57 -11.46 7.99
N GLU A 69 9.03 -12.66 8.18
CA GLU A 69 8.96 -13.36 9.46
C GLU A 69 10.29 -14.03 9.84
N GLU A 70 10.82 -14.86 8.94
CA GLU A 70 11.93 -15.80 9.19
C GLU A 70 13.25 -15.36 8.53
N LYS A 71 13.25 -14.24 7.80
CA LYS A 71 14.45 -13.63 7.20
C LYS A 71 15.18 -14.52 6.19
N ILE A 72 14.45 -15.40 5.50
CA ILE A 72 14.96 -16.17 4.36
C ILE A 72 14.59 -15.44 3.07
N LEU A 73 15.55 -15.19 2.18
CA LEU A 73 15.28 -14.49 0.92
C LEU A 73 14.22 -15.21 0.08
N THR A 74 13.28 -14.44 -0.47
CA THR A 74 12.19 -14.94 -1.31
C THR A 74 12.77 -15.54 -2.59
N SER A 75 13.75 -14.89 -3.20
CA SER A 75 14.42 -15.35 -4.41
C SER A 75 15.02 -16.76 -4.25
N VAL A 76 15.68 -17.00 -3.11
CA VAL A 76 16.24 -18.30 -2.73
C VAL A 76 15.14 -19.34 -2.55
N THR A 77 14.09 -19.00 -1.80
CA THR A 77 12.94 -19.91 -1.59
C THR A 77 12.27 -20.27 -2.91
N LEU A 78 12.04 -19.31 -3.80
CA LEU A 78 11.47 -19.51 -5.13
C LEU A 78 12.40 -20.36 -6.01
N ALA A 79 13.70 -20.10 -6.02
CA ALA A 79 14.67 -20.85 -6.80
C ALA A 79 14.74 -22.33 -6.36
N GLN A 80 14.77 -22.59 -5.05
CA GLN A 80 14.70 -23.95 -4.53
C GLN A 80 13.37 -24.61 -4.92
N ALA A 81 12.23 -23.92 -4.74
CA ALA A 81 10.94 -24.47 -5.14
C ALA A 81 10.90 -24.81 -6.64
N ILE A 82 11.48 -23.98 -7.51
CA ILE A 82 11.58 -24.25 -8.96
C ILE A 82 12.39 -25.53 -9.22
N LEU A 83 13.60 -25.62 -8.67
CA LEU A 83 14.53 -26.72 -8.91
C LEU A 83 13.99 -28.04 -8.36
N GLU A 84 13.52 -28.04 -7.12
CA GLU A 84 13.11 -29.25 -6.39
C GLU A 84 11.77 -29.82 -6.90
N SER A 85 10.87 -28.94 -7.38
CA SER A 85 9.52 -29.35 -7.83
C SER A 85 9.33 -29.38 -9.33
N ASN A 86 10.34 -29.01 -10.12
CA ASN A 86 10.22 -28.76 -11.56
C ASN A 86 9.04 -27.82 -11.87
N TRP A 87 9.08 -26.60 -11.33
CA TRP A 87 7.99 -25.61 -11.47
C TRP A 87 6.64 -26.10 -10.96
N GLY A 88 6.64 -26.89 -9.88
CA GLY A 88 5.46 -27.48 -9.27
C GLY A 88 4.91 -28.69 -10.02
N LYS A 89 5.55 -29.13 -11.11
CA LYS A 89 5.05 -30.18 -12.01
C LYS A 89 5.49 -31.59 -11.60
N SER A 90 6.37 -31.74 -10.61
CA SER A 90 6.79 -33.06 -10.13
C SER A 90 5.59 -33.85 -9.58
N GLY A 91 5.65 -35.18 -9.70
CA GLY A 91 4.61 -36.06 -9.16
C GLY A 91 4.39 -35.86 -7.65
N LEU A 92 5.48 -35.60 -6.92
CA LEU A 92 5.44 -35.32 -5.48
C LEU A 92 4.77 -33.98 -5.18
N SER A 93 5.16 -32.91 -5.88
CA SER A 93 4.55 -31.59 -5.73
C SER A 93 3.05 -31.63 -6.03
N THR A 94 2.66 -32.26 -7.14
CA THR A 94 1.25 -32.35 -7.55
C THR A 94 0.39 -33.25 -6.65
N SER A 95 0.95 -34.34 -6.13
CA SER A 95 0.17 -35.31 -5.33
C SER A 95 0.14 -34.98 -3.83
N ALA A 96 1.12 -34.20 -3.35
CA ALA A 96 1.35 -34.00 -1.92
C ALA A 96 1.65 -32.55 -1.53
N ASN A 97 1.58 -31.60 -2.46
CA ASN A 97 1.95 -30.19 -2.28
C ASN A 97 3.39 -29.99 -1.77
N ASN A 98 4.25 -31.01 -1.88
CA ASN A 98 5.61 -30.99 -1.35
C ASN A 98 6.57 -30.45 -2.40
N LEU A 99 6.93 -29.17 -2.26
CA LEU A 99 7.74 -28.44 -3.23
C LEU A 99 9.24 -28.74 -3.10
N PHE A 100 9.68 -29.19 -1.92
CA PHE A 100 11.11 -29.25 -1.56
C PHE A 100 11.62 -30.68 -1.32
N GLY A 101 10.82 -31.70 -1.65
CA GLY A 101 11.23 -33.10 -1.50
C GLY A 101 11.43 -33.54 -0.04
N ILE A 102 10.80 -32.89 0.94
CA ILE A 102 11.04 -33.18 2.36
C ILE A 102 10.48 -34.56 2.72
N LYS A 103 11.34 -35.44 3.21
CA LYS A 103 11.00 -36.82 3.63
C LYS A 103 10.27 -36.86 4.98
N GLY A 104 9.50 -37.93 5.19
CA GLY A 104 8.80 -38.23 6.45
C GLY A 104 7.29 -38.01 6.40
N SER A 105 6.73 -37.51 7.49
CA SER A 105 5.30 -37.19 7.62
C SER A 105 5.10 -35.77 8.15
N TYR A 106 4.03 -35.12 7.69
CA TYR A 106 3.59 -33.81 8.17
C TYR A 106 2.21 -33.97 8.82
N GLU A 107 2.13 -33.73 10.13
CA GLU A 107 0.91 -33.96 10.93
C GLU A 107 0.30 -35.37 10.72
N GLY A 108 1.17 -36.38 10.59
CA GLY A 108 0.77 -37.77 10.32
C GLY A 108 0.45 -38.09 8.86
N ASN A 109 0.49 -37.11 7.95
CA ASN A 109 0.25 -37.32 6.53
C ASN A 109 1.56 -37.54 5.76
N SER A 110 1.59 -38.57 4.91
CA SER A 110 2.75 -38.92 4.09
C SER A 110 2.31 -39.55 2.76
N VAL A 111 3.21 -39.59 1.78
CA VAL A 111 3.06 -40.33 0.53
C VAL A 111 4.34 -41.13 0.24
N SER A 112 4.21 -42.44 0.02
CA SER A 112 5.32 -43.28 -0.44
C SER A 112 5.49 -43.12 -1.94
N MET A 113 6.68 -42.70 -2.38
CA MET A 113 7.02 -42.57 -3.80
C MET A 113 8.41 -43.11 -4.10
N GLY A 114 8.61 -43.58 -5.34
CA GLY A 114 9.92 -43.98 -5.81
C GLY A 114 10.85 -42.78 -5.96
N THR A 115 12.03 -42.84 -5.36
CA THR A 115 13.07 -41.81 -5.37
C THR A 115 14.39 -42.37 -5.92
N GLN A 116 15.23 -41.47 -6.42
CA GLN A 116 16.61 -41.78 -6.82
C GLN A 116 17.53 -41.37 -5.68
N GLU A 117 18.25 -42.32 -5.10
CA GLU A 117 19.20 -42.09 -4.02
C GLU A 117 20.62 -42.35 -4.53
N PHE A 118 21.60 -41.77 -3.85
CA PHE A 118 23.01 -42.01 -4.11
C PHE A 118 23.64 -42.74 -2.92
N SER A 119 24.37 -43.82 -3.19
CA SER A 119 25.22 -44.49 -2.21
C SER A 119 26.57 -44.79 -2.85
N SER A 120 27.66 -44.38 -2.19
CA SER A 120 29.04 -44.55 -2.69
C SER A 120 29.24 -44.08 -4.14
N GLY A 121 28.63 -42.94 -4.50
CA GLY A 121 28.73 -42.34 -5.85
C GLY A 121 27.90 -43.02 -6.94
N LYS A 122 27.07 -44.03 -6.62
CA LYS A 122 26.17 -44.69 -7.57
C LYS A 122 24.71 -44.37 -7.27
N ALA A 123 23.97 -43.97 -8.30
CA ALA A 123 22.53 -43.76 -8.20
C ALA A 123 21.79 -45.10 -8.20
N TYR A 124 20.79 -45.26 -7.32
CA TYR A 124 19.87 -46.39 -7.29
C TYR A 124 18.45 -45.90 -7.00
N ARG A 125 17.43 -46.73 -7.32
CA ARG A 125 16.02 -46.40 -7.03
C ARG A 125 15.56 -47.14 -5.77
N THR A 126 14.85 -46.44 -4.91
CA THR A 126 14.19 -47.02 -3.73
C THR A 126 12.84 -46.33 -3.49
N GLN A 127 12.04 -46.84 -2.56
CA GLN A 127 10.87 -46.12 -2.04
C GLN A 127 11.31 -45.25 -0.86
N ALA A 128 10.71 -44.07 -0.76
CA ALA A 128 10.81 -43.23 0.42
C ALA A 128 9.45 -42.60 0.73
N ASP A 129 9.21 -42.39 2.01
CA ASP A 129 8.06 -41.65 2.49
C ASP A 129 8.38 -40.15 2.47
N PHE A 130 7.50 -39.38 1.83
CA PHE A 130 7.59 -37.92 1.73
C PHE A 130 6.44 -37.25 2.47
N ARG A 131 6.73 -36.10 3.07
CA ARG A 131 5.72 -35.29 3.75
C ARG A 131 4.61 -34.92 2.77
N LYS A 132 3.36 -35.00 3.22
CA LYS A 132 2.18 -34.56 2.47
C LYS A 132 1.54 -33.37 3.17
N TYR A 133 1.46 -32.26 2.45
CA TYR A 133 0.95 -30.99 2.96
C TYR A 133 -0.48 -30.70 2.50
N PRO A 134 -1.28 -29.99 3.32
CA PRO A 134 -2.62 -29.56 2.92
C PRO A 134 -2.59 -28.61 1.72
N ASP A 135 -1.55 -27.77 1.61
CA ASP A 135 -1.35 -26.82 0.53
C ASP A 135 0.15 -26.49 0.36
N LYS A 136 0.49 -25.70 -0.66
CA LYS A 136 1.86 -25.26 -0.93
C LYS A 136 2.41 -24.36 0.18
N LYS A 137 1.55 -23.57 0.83
CA LYS A 137 1.95 -22.67 1.93
C LYS A 137 2.52 -23.46 3.09
N ALA A 138 1.89 -24.56 3.49
CA ALA A 138 2.42 -25.45 4.52
C ALA A 138 3.78 -26.05 4.12
N SER A 139 4.00 -26.37 2.85
CA SER A 139 5.33 -26.80 2.37
C SER A 139 6.37 -25.68 2.44
N LEU A 140 6.01 -24.42 2.16
CA LEU A 140 6.90 -23.25 2.27
C LEU A 140 7.27 -22.98 3.73
N VAL A 141 6.29 -23.02 4.63
CA VAL A 141 6.50 -22.84 6.08
C VAL A 141 7.44 -23.91 6.63
N ASP A 142 7.21 -25.18 6.30
CA ASP A 142 8.05 -26.29 6.79
C ASP A 142 9.49 -26.21 6.25
N HIS A 143 9.65 -25.74 5.00
CA HIS A 143 10.97 -25.45 4.43
C HIS A 143 11.66 -24.27 5.12
N ALA A 144 10.95 -23.16 5.39
CA ALA A 144 11.52 -22.04 6.15
C ALA A 144 11.96 -22.50 7.56
N GLN A 145 11.16 -23.34 8.21
CA GLN A 145 11.46 -23.89 9.53
C GLN A 145 12.70 -24.79 9.55
N LEU A 146 13.08 -25.42 8.43
CA LEU A 146 14.35 -26.15 8.32
C LEU A 146 15.54 -25.19 8.50
N PHE A 147 15.50 -24.00 7.89
CA PHE A 147 16.56 -23.01 8.06
C PHE A 147 16.59 -22.48 9.49
N VAL A 148 15.42 -22.14 10.03
CA VAL A 148 15.29 -21.54 11.37
C VAL A 148 15.70 -22.49 12.50
N ASN A 149 15.33 -23.77 12.39
CA ASN A 149 15.56 -24.76 13.45
C ASN A 149 16.78 -25.66 13.20
N GLY A 150 17.37 -25.59 12.01
CA GLY A 150 18.42 -26.52 11.58
C GLY A 150 17.94 -27.97 11.53
N VAL A 151 18.84 -28.90 11.82
CA VAL A 151 18.57 -30.34 11.84
C VAL A 151 18.82 -30.94 13.22
N SER A 152 18.34 -32.17 13.44
CA SER A 152 18.63 -32.91 14.66
C SER A 152 20.14 -33.04 14.88
N GLY A 153 20.63 -32.56 16.02
CA GLY A 153 22.05 -32.54 16.36
C GLY A 153 22.83 -31.31 15.89
N ASN A 154 22.23 -30.45 15.06
CA ASN A 154 22.82 -29.17 14.68
C ASN A 154 21.74 -28.12 14.37
N ALA A 155 21.25 -27.45 15.41
CA ALA A 155 20.19 -26.44 15.30
C ALA A 155 20.63 -25.17 14.55
N ASN A 156 21.94 -24.90 14.49
CA ASN A 156 22.50 -23.71 13.84
C ASN A 156 23.02 -23.99 12.43
N LEU A 157 22.72 -25.17 11.86
CA LEU A 157 23.30 -25.60 10.58
C LEU A 157 23.14 -24.56 9.46
N TYR A 158 22.00 -23.86 9.44
CA TYR A 158 21.68 -22.87 8.40
C TYR A 158 21.70 -21.42 8.90
N SER A 159 22.31 -21.12 10.05
CA SER A 159 22.24 -19.78 10.65
C SER A 159 22.82 -18.67 9.76
N ALA A 160 23.76 -19.01 8.86
CA ALA A 160 24.35 -18.08 7.90
C ALA A 160 23.38 -17.66 6.77
N VAL A 161 22.28 -18.39 6.57
CA VAL A 161 21.25 -18.06 5.56
C VAL A 161 20.27 -17.02 6.12
N ILE A 162 20.03 -17.04 7.43
CA ILE A 162 19.02 -16.22 8.10
C ILE A 162 19.50 -14.76 8.16
N GLY A 163 18.76 -13.86 7.51
CA GLY A 163 19.07 -12.43 7.48
C GLY A 163 20.11 -12.02 6.45
N GLU A 164 20.62 -12.97 5.65
CA GLU A 164 21.44 -12.65 4.49
C GLU A 164 20.63 -11.84 3.47
N THR A 165 21.27 -10.84 2.86
CA THR A 165 20.65 -9.89 1.92
C THR A 165 21.16 -10.07 0.49
N ASN A 166 22.23 -10.85 0.31
CA ASN A 166 22.80 -11.22 -0.97
C ASN A 166 22.48 -12.69 -1.27
N TYR A 167 21.62 -12.91 -2.26
CA TYR A 167 21.21 -14.27 -2.65
C TYR A 167 22.37 -15.17 -3.07
N LYS A 168 23.50 -14.63 -3.52
CA LYS A 168 24.70 -15.41 -3.88
C LYS A 168 25.37 -15.98 -2.63
N GLU A 169 25.57 -15.15 -1.62
CA GLU A 169 26.10 -15.58 -0.32
C GLU A 169 25.14 -16.57 0.35
N ALA A 170 23.83 -16.31 0.29
CA ALA A 170 22.82 -17.25 0.80
C ALA A 170 22.90 -18.61 0.09
N ALA A 171 23.06 -18.64 -1.24
CA ALA A 171 23.17 -19.88 -2.01
C ALA A 171 24.42 -20.70 -1.62
N TYR A 172 25.58 -20.05 -1.44
CA TYR A 172 26.78 -20.74 -0.95
C TYR A 172 26.64 -21.20 0.50
N ALA A 173 26.05 -20.39 1.37
CA ALA A 173 25.77 -20.79 2.76
C ALA A 173 24.87 -22.04 2.82
N ILE A 174 23.87 -22.16 1.95
CA ILE A 174 23.02 -23.35 1.83
C ILE A 174 23.83 -24.57 1.38
N GLN A 175 24.74 -24.40 0.42
CA GLN A 175 25.61 -25.48 -0.06
C GLN A 175 26.60 -25.91 1.02
N ASP A 176 27.25 -24.98 1.70
CA ASP A 176 28.22 -25.25 2.77
C ASP A 176 27.57 -25.95 3.97
N ALA A 177 26.30 -25.64 4.24
CA ALA A 177 25.46 -26.32 5.20
C ALA A 177 25.03 -27.74 4.75
N GLY A 178 25.36 -28.16 3.53
CA GLY A 178 25.14 -29.51 3.02
C GLY A 178 23.68 -29.81 2.64
N TYR A 179 22.90 -28.80 2.22
CA TYR A 179 21.51 -29.00 1.80
C TYR A 179 21.36 -30.01 0.66
N ALA A 180 22.27 -29.98 -0.32
CA ALA A 180 22.30 -30.91 -1.44
C ALA A 180 23.68 -31.53 -1.58
N THR A 181 23.73 -32.77 -2.08
CA THR A 181 25.00 -33.46 -2.39
C THR A 181 25.62 -33.01 -3.72
N ASP A 182 24.93 -32.16 -4.48
CA ASP A 182 25.42 -31.62 -5.74
C ASP A 182 26.47 -30.53 -5.48
N PRO A 183 27.72 -30.68 -5.97
CA PRO A 183 28.78 -29.69 -5.76
C PRO A 183 28.52 -28.36 -6.48
N ALA A 184 27.55 -28.30 -7.40
CA ALA A 184 27.17 -27.09 -8.14
C ALA A 184 25.80 -26.54 -7.70
N TYR A 185 25.29 -26.92 -6.51
CA TYR A 185 23.96 -26.52 -6.07
C TYR A 185 23.81 -25.00 -5.94
N ALA A 186 24.79 -24.32 -5.32
CA ALA A 186 24.78 -22.87 -5.18
C ALA A 186 24.71 -22.17 -6.55
N GLU A 187 25.52 -22.62 -7.52
CA GLU A 187 25.51 -22.08 -8.89
C GLU A 187 24.18 -22.28 -9.59
N LYS A 188 23.52 -23.43 -9.38
CA LYS A 188 22.18 -23.70 -9.93
C LYS A 188 21.14 -22.76 -9.34
N LEU A 189 21.21 -22.47 -8.04
CA LEU A 189 20.32 -21.49 -7.40
C LEU A 189 20.56 -20.09 -7.96
N ILE A 190 21.81 -19.62 -7.96
CA ILE A 190 22.21 -18.31 -8.49
C ILE A 190 21.73 -18.17 -9.94
N SER A 191 22.02 -19.16 -10.79
CA SER A 191 21.60 -19.14 -12.19
C SER A 191 20.08 -19.13 -12.34
N THR A 192 19.34 -19.85 -11.48
CA THR A 192 17.86 -19.83 -11.50
C THR A 192 17.33 -18.45 -11.10
N ILE A 193 17.92 -17.83 -10.08
CA ILE A 193 17.54 -16.47 -9.64
C ILE A 193 17.79 -15.46 -10.76
N GLU A 194 18.99 -15.48 -11.35
CA GLU A 194 19.38 -14.54 -12.40
C GLU A 194 18.60 -14.75 -13.72
N ASN A 195 18.35 -16.00 -14.14
CA ASN A 195 17.63 -16.29 -15.38
C ASN A 195 16.16 -15.85 -15.37
N TYR A 196 15.56 -15.81 -14.18
CA TYR A 196 14.14 -15.47 -13.99
C TYR A 196 13.92 -14.18 -13.20
N ASN A 197 14.99 -13.43 -12.95
CA ASN A 197 15.02 -12.19 -12.17
C ASN A 197 14.28 -12.33 -10.83
N LEU A 198 14.53 -13.41 -10.09
CA LEU A 198 13.77 -13.70 -8.85
C LEU A 198 14.18 -12.80 -7.67
N ASP A 199 15.34 -12.15 -7.75
CA ASP A 199 15.84 -11.19 -6.79
C ASP A 199 14.91 -9.96 -6.64
N GLN A 200 14.10 -9.66 -7.66
CA GLN A 200 13.07 -8.62 -7.56
C GLN A 200 12.05 -8.89 -6.44
N TYR A 201 11.85 -10.16 -6.07
CA TYR A 201 10.93 -10.56 -5.00
C TYR A 201 11.54 -10.39 -3.59
N ASP A 202 12.85 -10.18 -3.49
CA ASP A 202 13.50 -9.91 -2.20
C ASP A 202 13.17 -8.51 -1.67
N GLN A 203 12.67 -7.62 -2.54
CA GLN A 203 12.18 -6.31 -2.12
C GLN A 203 10.79 -6.44 -1.50
N ILE A 204 10.72 -6.15 -0.20
CA ILE A 204 9.48 -6.20 0.57
C ILE A 204 8.83 -4.83 0.63
N TYR A 205 7.75 -4.67 -0.12
CA TYR A 205 6.93 -3.46 -0.12
C TYR A 205 5.88 -3.47 0.99
N ASP A 206 5.57 -2.28 1.48
CA ASP A 206 4.43 -2.02 2.33
C ASP A 206 3.12 -2.13 1.52
N THR A 207 2.09 -2.71 2.13
CA THR A 207 0.76 -2.76 1.52
C THR A 207 -0.06 -1.54 1.93
N VAL A 208 -0.73 -0.91 0.97
CA VAL A 208 -1.73 0.13 1.23
C VAL A 208 -3.04 -0.55 1.64
N THR A 209 -3.45 -0.37 2.90
CA THR A 209 -4.63 -1.02 3.47
C THR A 209 -5.91 -0.22 3.24
N SER A 210 -5.80 1.09 3.02
CA SER A 210 -6.95 1.95 2.70
C SER A 210 -6.50 3.24 2.04
N THR A 211 -7.33 3.75 1.13
CA THR A 211 -7.18 5.07 0.52
C THR A 211 -8.53 5.78 0.52
N GLU A 212 -8.55 7.03 0.98
CA GLU A 212 -9.76 7.86 1.02
C GLU A 212 -9.47 9.29 0.53
N ASN A 213 -10.49 9.94 -0.03
CA ASN A 213 -10.41 11.36 -0.32
C ASN A 213 -10.50 12.15 0.99
N GLN A 214 -9.62 13.12 1.16
CA GLN A 214 -9.50 13.91 2.37
C GLN A 214 -9.35 15.37 1.98
N LEU A 215 -10.35 16.20 2.24
CA LEU A 215 -10.22 17.66 2.11
C LEU A 215 -9.66 18.23 3.41
N ALA A 216 -8.44 18.73 3.35
CA ALA A 216 -7.82 19.48 4.43
C ALA A 216 -6.75 20.43 3.86
N TYR A 217 -6.31 21.40 4.64
CA TYR A 217 -5.11 22.17 4.35
C TYR A 217 -4.13 22.07 5.50
N ALA A 218 -2.85 22.00 5.15
CA ALA A 218 -1.75 21.79 6.06
C ALA A 218 -0.53 22.59 5.63
N GLU A 219 0.39 22.78 6.57
CA GLU A 219 1.73 23.31 6.30
C GLU A 219 2.79 22.28 6.68
N ILE A 220 3.97 22.39 6.06
CA ILE A 220 5.11 21.54 6.41
C ILE A 220 5.63 21.97 7.79
N LYS A 221 5.75 21.03 8.72
CA LYS A 221 6.36 21.29 10.03
C LYS A 221 7.81 21.74 9.87
N ASP A 222 8.23 22.71 10.68
CA ASP A 222 9.57 23.28 10.56
C ASP A 222 10.71 22.28 10.72
N SER A 223 10.52 21.29 11.59
CA SER A 223 11.48 20.21 11.85
C SER A 223 11.49 19.12 10.79
N SER A 224 10.55 19.15 9.82
CA SER A 224 10.38 18.07 8.86
C SER A 224 11.50 18.07 7.80
N ASN A 225 12.04 16.89 7.55
CA ASN A 225 13.01 16.58 6.49
C ASN A 225 12.52 15.44 5.58
N GLU A 226 11.21 15.19 5.60
CA GLU A 226 10.58 14.09 4.90
C GLU A 226 10.73 14.20 3.37
N THR A 227 10.73 13.04 2.73
CA THR A 227 10.80 12.95 1.26
C THR A 227 9.38 12.94 0.68
N ILE A 228 9.23 13.58 -0.49
CA ILE A 228 8.01 13.52 -1.29
C ILE A 228 8.15 12.38 -2.29
N TRP A 229 7.12 11.54 -2.40
CA TRP A 229 7.11 10.32 -3.19
C TRP A 229 5.95 10.28 -4.19
N THR A 230 6.07 9.51 -5.27
CA THR A 230 4.98 9.30 -6.25
C THR A 230 3.81 8.49 -5.68
N LYS A 231 4.08 7.65 -4.67
CA LYS A 231 3.16 6.83 -3.88
C LYS A 231 3.64 6.83 -2.42
N PRO A 232 2.86 6.37 -1.43
CA PRO A 232 3.38 6.15 -0.08
C PRO A 232 4.74 5.43 -0.09
N TYR A 233 5.68 5.87 0.76
CA TYR A 233 7.04 5.30 0.78
C TYR A 233 7.03 3.79 0.96
N ASN A 234 8.02 3.13 0.36
CA ASN A 234 8.20 1.68 0.38
C ASN A 234 7.00 0.88 -0.17
N THR A 235 6.10 1.51 -0.93
CA THR A 235 5.09 0.77 -1.71
C THR A 235 5.62 0.49 -3.12
N GLU A 236 5.06 -0.52 -3.79
CA GLU A 236 5.54 -0.96 -5.09
C GLU A 236 5.48 0.18 -6.15
N GLY A 237 6.62 0.46 -6.77
CA GLY A 237 6.79 1.54 -7.74
C GLY A 237 6.75 2.95 -7.14
N ALA A 238 6.94 3.09 -5.82
CA ALA A 238 7.15 4.39 -5.20
C ALA A 238 8.52 4.95 -5.58
N GLU A 239 8.52 6.14 -6.18
CA GLU A 239 9.73 6.84 -6.61
C GLU A 239 9.86 8.16 -5.87
N LYS A 240 11.10 8.57 -5.63
CA LYS A 240 11.42 9.85 -4.97
C LYS A 240 11.17 11.00 -5.93
N ILE A 241 10.38 11.98 -5.51
CA ILE A 241 10.11 13.23 -6.26
C ILE A 241 11.03 14.35 -5.77
N GLY A 242 11.06 14.58 -4.46
CA GLY A 242 11.70 15.77 -3.91
C GLY A 242 11.65 15.84 -2.38
N SER A 243 11.80 17.05 -1.85
CA SER A 243 11.87 17.30 -0.42
C SER A 243 10.70 18.18 0.03
N VAL A 244 10.11 17.89 1.19
CA VAL A 244 9.07 18.77 1.78
C VAL A 244 9.59 20.18 2.09
N LYS A 245 10.92 20.35 2.21
CA LYS A 245 11.54 21.65 2.51
C LYS A 245 11.27 22.70 1.43
N ASP A 246 11.07 22.27 0.19
CA ASP A 246 10.79 23.15 -0.96
C ASP A 246 9.39 23.79 -0.88
N TYR A 247 8.58 23.33 0.08
CA TYR A 247 7.21 23.76 0.33
C TYR A 247 7.00 24.31 1.75
N LYS A 248 8.07 24.68 2.46
CA LYS A 248 7.95 25.38 3.75
C LYS A 248 7.12 26.66 3.62
N ASN A 249 6.34 26.96 4.66
CA ASN A 249 5.48 28.14 4.76
C ASN A 249 4.40 28.25 3.67
N LYS A 250 4.20 27.22 2.84
CA LYS A 250 3.10 27.17 1.88
C LYS A 250 1.88 26.50 2.51
N SER A 251 0.71 27.04 2.20
CA SER A 251 -0.57 26.38 2.46
C SER A 251 -0.80 25.30 1.41
N LEU A 252 -0.68 24.04 1.82
CA LEU A 252 -0.79 22.88 0.94
C LEU A 252 -2.14 22.21 1.15
N ARG A 253 -2.83 21.89 0.05
CA ARG A 253 -4.07 21.15 0.12
C ARG A 253 -3.77 19.66 0.21
N ILE A 254 -4.38 18.98 1.17
CA ILE A 254 -4.48 17.53 1.19
C ILE A 254 -5.66 17.15 0.30
N SER A 255 -5.44 16.23 -0.64
CA SER A 255 -6.49 15.66 -1.52
C SER A 255 -6.89 14.26 -1.09
N GLN A 256 -5.93 13.48 -0.62
CA GLN A 256 -6.10 12.06 -0.30
C GLN A 256 -5.30 11.68 0.94
N LYS A 257 -5.78 10.66 1.63
CA LYS A 257 -5.13 9.99 2.74
C LYS A 257 -5.02 8.50 2.41
N ALA A 258 -3.83 7.93 2.62
CA ALA A 258 -3.58 6.51 2.50
C ALA A 258 -2.99 5.98 3.79
N VAL A 259 -3.29 4.72 4.12
CA VAL A 259 -2.73 4.02 5.28
C VAL A 259 -1.97 2.80 4.77
N THR A 260 -0.73 2.65 5.22
CA THR A 260 0.07 1.43 5.09
C THR A 260 0.20 0.76 6.46
N GLU A 261 0.72 -0.47 6.48
CA GLU A 261 1.04 -1.17 7.74
C GLU A 261 1.98 -0.38 8.66
N LYS A 262 2.79 0.53 8.09
CA LYS A 262 3.81 1.31 8.83
C LYS A 262 3.42 2.77 9.08
N GLY A 263 2.36 3.30 8.48
CA GLY A 263 2.00 4.70 8.71
C GLY A 263 0.88 5.26 7.84
N THR A 264 0.54 6.53 8.10
CA THR A 264 -0.44 7.30 7.33
C THR A 264 0.27 8.31 6.44
N TRP A 265 -0.23 8.45 5.21
CA TRP A 265 0.33 9.26 4.14
C TRP A 265 -0.71 10.24 3.61
N TYR A 266 -0.29 11.45 3.27
CA TYR A 266 -1.13 12.46 2.63
C TYR A 266 -0.61 12.78 1.24
N GLN A 267 -1.51 12.83 0.26
CA GLN A 267 -1.22 13.42 -1.03
C GLN A 267 -1.43 14.93 -0.94
N LEU A 268 -0.38 15.69 -1.26
CA LEU A 268 -0.36 17.13 -1.19
C LEU A 268 -0.47 17.76 -2.57
N LEU A 269 -1.15 18.91 -2.61
CA LEU A 269 -1.23 19.80 -3.77
C LEU A 269 -0.74 21.19 -3.37
N ASN A 270 0.03 21.82 -4.24
CA ASN A 270 0.41 23.23 -4.12
C ASN A 270 -0.27 24.01 -5.25
N GLN A 271 -1.19 24.91 -4.90
CA GLN A 271 -1.91 25.73 -5.88
C GLN A 271 -2.54 24.89 -7.01
N GLY A 272 -3.16 23.76 -6.64
CA GLY A 272 -3.86 22.86 -7.57
C GLY A 272 -2.98 21.79 -8.22
N GLU A 273 -1.67 21.93 -8.22
CA GLU A 273 -0.74 20.94 -8.76
C GLU A 273 -0.38 19.88 -7.71
N THR A 274 -0.49 18.60 -8.06
CA THR A 274 -0.08 17.50 -7.18
C THR A 274 1.44 17.47 -7.04
N ILE A 275 1.93 17.58 -5.81
CA ILE A 275 3.36 17.50 -5.52
C ILE A 275 3.80 16.08 -5.16
N GLY A 276 2.90 15.28 -4.58
CA GLY A 276 3.14 13.88 -4.25
C GLY A 276 2.65 13.48 -2.85
N TRP A 277 3.06 12.29 -2.42
CA TRP A 277 2.75 11.69 -1.13
C TRP A 277 3.84 11.97 -0.10
N VAL A 278 3.42 12.30 1.11
CA VAL A 278 4.30 12.51 2.26
C VAL A 278 3.75 11.80 3.49
N ASN A 279 4.64 11.41 4.41
CA ASN A 279 4.21 10.90 5.71
C ASN A 279 3.38 11.99 6.44
N SER A 280 2.24 11.60 7.00
CA SER A 280 1.35 12.52 7.74
C SER A 280 2.03 13.25 8.89
N ASN A 281 3.10 12.70 9.47
CA ASN A 281 3.88 13.35 10.51
C ASN A 281 4.64 14.59 10.01
N ALA A 282 4.87 14.72 8.70
CA ALA A 282 5.59 15.83 8.08
C ALA A 282 4.83 17.16 8.12
N VAL A 283 3.51 17.10 8.32
CA VAL A 283 2.62 18.24 8.15
C VAL A 283 1.82 18.54 9.41
N GLU A 284 1.48 19.81 9.59
CA GLU A 284 0.53 20.28 10.59
C GLU A 284 -0.75 20.71 9.87
N VAL A 285 -1.84 19.97 10.13
CA VAL A 285 -3.14 20.24 9.52
C VAL A 285 -3.78 21.40 10.27
N PHE A 286 -3.93 22.54 9.61
CA PHE A 286 -4.51 23.75 10.21
C PHE A 286 -5.98 23.96 9.81
N TYR A 287 -6.47 23.28 8.76
CA TYR A 287 -7.87 23.39 8.36
C TYR A 287 -8.46 22.06 7.88
N THR A 288 -9.66 21.77 8.35
CA THR A 288 -10.58 20.77 7.80
C THR A 288 -12.01 21.33 7.85
N PRO A 289 -12.95 20.84 7.04
CA PRO A 289 -14.36 21.26 7.14
C PRO A 289 -15.00 21.04 8.51
N LYS A 290 -14.42 20.18 9.35
CA LYS A 290 -14.87 19.97 10.74
C LYS A 290 -14.56 21.15 11.66
N ASN A 291 -13.66 22.04 11.24
CA ASN A 291 -13.28 23.24 12.00
C ASN A 291 -14.28 24.40 11.79
N GLU A 292 -15.21 24.25 10.84
CA GLU A 292 -16.19 25.29 10.53
C GLU A 292 -17.28 25.38 11.61
N THR A 293 -17.67 26.61 11.96
CA THR A 293 -18.75 26.90 12.90
C THR A 293 -19.94 27.49 12.14
N ASN A 294 -21.15 26.99 12.40
CA ASN A 294 -22.36 27.61 11.87
C ASN A 294 -22.59 28.96 12.56
N VAL A 295 -22.90 29.98 11.76
CA VAL A 295 -23.28 31.32 12.24
C VAL A 295 -24.48 31.80 11.44
N LYS A 296 -25.07 32.92 11.85
CA LYS A 296 -26.10 33.62 11.09
C LYS A 296 -25.82 35.11 11.23
N LEU A 297 -25.21 35.69 10.21
CA LEU A 297 -24.83 37.10 10.21
C LEU A 297 -25.20 37.70 8.86
N ASP A 298 -25.71 38.92 8.89
CA ASP A 298 -25.86 39.76 7.70
C ASP A 298 -24.69 40.75 7.67
N LYS A 299 -23.97 40.81 6.55
CA LYS A 299 -22.77 41.65 6.41
C LYS A 299 -22.75 42.41 5.09
N TYR A 300 -22.06 43.54 5.07
CA TYR A 300 -21.78 44.31 3.86
C TYR A 300 -20.31 44.23 3.51
N ILE A 301 -19.97 44.32 2.23
CA ILE A 301 -18.57 44.37 1.78
C ILE A 301 -17.99 45.77 1.98
N THR A 302 -16.79 45.85 2.56
CA THR A 302 -15.93 47.03 2.50
C THR A 302 -15.11 46.99 1.21
N ASP A 303 -14.86 48.14 0.59
CA ASP A 303 -14.00 48.20 -0.59
C ASP A 303 -12.64 47.52 -0.32
N SER A 304 -12.38 46.42 -1.02
CA SER A 304 -11.27 45.50 -0.75
C SER A 304 -10.84 44.74 -2.01
N ASP A 305 -9.54 44.53 -2.17
CA ASP A 305 -8.96 43.71 -3.25
C ASP A 305 -9.04 42.20 -2.97
N GLN A 306 -9.73 41.80 -1.90
CA GLN A 306 -9.90 40.41 -1.52
C GLN A 306 -10.66 39.60 -2.58
N LYS A 307 -10.36 38.29 -2.58
CA LYS A 307 -11.03 37.30 -3.40
C LYS A 307 -11.97 36.44 -2.56
N ILE A 308 -12.87 35.77 -3.25
CA ILE A 308 -13.68 34.70 -2.71
C ILE A 308 -13.09 33.37 -3.19
N TYR A 309 -12.86 32.47 -2.24
CA TYR A 309 -12.23 31.16 -2.44
C TYR A 309 -13.22 30.03 -2.18
N ALA A 310 -13.00 28.84 -2.74
CA ALA A 310 -13.85 27.68 -2.47
C ALA A 310 -13.71 27.18 -1.01
N TYR A 311 -12.60 27.49 -0.35
CA TYR A 311 -12.25 27.11 1.01
C TYR A 311 -11.64 28.31 1.76
N PRO A 312 -11.65 28.34 3.10
CA PRO A 312 -11.12 29.45 3.90
C PRO A 312 -9.59 29.44 3.97
N VAL A 313 -8.94 29.34 2.82
CA VAL A 313 -7.48 29.33 2.64
C VAL A 313 -7.18 29.98 1.30
N GLU A 314 -6.16 30.84 1.26
CA GLU A 314 -5.69 31.44 0.01
C GLU A 314 -5.03 30.40 -0.92
N ASP A 315 -5.83 29.83 -1.81
CA ASP A 315 -5.42 28.90 -2.86
C ASP A 315 -5.91 29.43 -4.21
N ASN A 316 -4.98 29.88 -5.04
CA ASN A 316 -5.31 30.50 -6.34
C ASN A 316 -5.99 29.52 -7.29
N SER A 317 -5.78 28.20 -7.13
CA SER A 317 -6.52 27.17 -7.89
C SER A 317 -7.97 26.99 -7.43
N LYS A 318 -8.36 27.74 -6.40
CA LYS A 318 -9.68 27.72 -5.76
C LYS A 318 -10.29 29.10 -5.64
N VAL A 319 -9.80 30.09 -6.38
CA VAL A 319 -10.49 31.38 -6.52
C VAL A 319 -11.79 31.16 -7.28
N VAL A 320 -12.88 31.71 -6.73
CA VAL A 320 -14.21 31.69 -7.33
C VAL A 320 -14.47 33.01 -8.07
N THR A 321 -14.28 34.14 -7.39
CA THR A 321 -14.53 35.50 -7.92
C THR A 321 -13.90 36.57 -7.00
N ASN A 322 -14.07 37.87 -7.29
CA ASN A 322 -13.59 38.94 -6.42
C ASN A 322 -14.65 39.32 -5.38
N LEU A 323 -14.22 39.74 -4.18
CA LEU A 323 -15.16 40.17 -3.12
C LEU A 323 -15.92 41.44 -3.54
N ASN A 324 -15.22 42.37 -4.20
CA ASN A 324 -15.78 43.61 -4.72
C ASN A 324 -16.87 43.44 -5.79
N ASP A 325 -17.04 42.24 -6.38
CA ASP A 325 -18.17 41.96 -7.28
C ASP A 325 -19.53 42.01 -6.56
N TYR A 326 -19.51 42.06 -5.22
CA TYR A 326 -20.68 42.14 -4.33
C TYR A 326 -20.76 43.44 -3.54
N LEU A 327 -19.99 44.47 -3.92
CA LEU A 327 -20.01 45.76 -3.23
C LEU A 327 -21.43 46.36 -3.18
N GLY A 328 -21.82 46.86 -1.99
CA GLY A 328 -23.14 47.45 -1.76
C GLY A 328 -24.29 46.46 -1.57
N LYS A 329 -24.05 45.15 -1.72
CA LYS A 329 -25.03 44.09 -1.40
C LYS A 329 -24.91 43.67 0.06
N GLU A 330 -26.04 43.37 0.68
CA GLU A 330 -26.09 42.63 1.94
C GLU A 330 -25.87 41.15 1.63
N LEU A 331 -25.05 40.47 2.43
CA LEU A 331 -24.66 39.09 2.21
C LEU A 331 -24.93 38.27 3.47
N ASP A 332 -25.51 37.08 3.28
CA ASP A 332 -25.73 36.09 4.34
C ASP A 332 -24.44 35.30 4.60
N ILE A 333 -23.99 35.31 5.86
CA ILE A 333 -22.87 34.51 6.34
C ILE A 333 -23.42 33.37 7.19
N ASP A 334 -23.28 32.14 6.66
CA ASP A 334 -23.81 30.95 7.31
C ASP A 334 -22.73 30.13 8.05
N ARG A 335 -21.45 30.39 7.76
CA ARG A 335 -20.33 29.75 8.45
C ARG A 335 -19.14 30.67 8.68
N ARG A 336 -18.39 30.33 9.72
CA ARG A 336 -17.09 30.92 10.05
C ARG A 336 -16.05 29.81 10.18
N ALA A 337 -14.82 30.08 9.77
CA ALA A 337 -13.65 29.28 10.10
C ALA A 337 -12.57 30.17 10.72
N ASP A 338 -11.82 29.62 11.66
CA ASP A 338 -10.58 30.22 12.16
C ASP A 338 -9.43 29.43 11.54
N VAL A 339 -8.62 30.11 10.74
CA VAL A 339 -7.51 29.52 9.99
C VAL A 339 -6.30 30.39 10.22
N LYS A 340 -5.29 29.85 10.92
CA LYS A 340 -4.03 30.55 11.23
C LYS A 340 -4.24 31.92 11.91
N ASN A 341 -5.19 31.99 12.84
CA ASN A 341 -5.60 33.21 13.57
C ASN A 341 -6.27 34.28 12.68
N GLU A 342 -6.75 33.90 11.50
CA GLU A 342 -7.58 34.75 10.66
C GLU A 342 -9.01 34.18 10.64
N TYR A 343 -10.00 35.06 10.80
CA TYR A 343 -11.39 34.68 10.60
C TYR A 343 -11.76 34.71 9.14
N TRP A 344 -12.47 33.68 8.71
CA TRP A 344 -13.03 33.56 7.38
C TRP A 344 -14.54 33.40 7.46
N TYR A 345 -15.25 34.06 6.55
CA TYR A 345 -16.70 33.97 6.42
C TYR A 345 -17.09 33.25 5.14
N ARG A 346 -18.04 32.31 5.27
CA ARG A 346 -18.67 31.67 4.12
C ARG A 346 -19.89 32.46 3.72
N ILE A 347 -19.86 32.92 2.48
CA ILE A 347 -20.86 33.80 1.88
C ILE A 347 -21.89 32.95 1.14
N LYS A 348 -23.16 33.26 1.35
CA LYS A 348 -24.28 32.81 0.53
C LYS A 348 -24.92 33.98 -0.21
N SER A 349 -25.48 33.67 -1.38
CA SER A 349 -26.44 34.55 -2.04
C SER A 349 -27.84 34.42 -1.43
N ASP A 350 -28.71 35.38 -1.73
CA ASP A 350 -30.10 35.45 -1.25
C ASP A 350 -30.94 34.21 -1.57
N ASP A 351 -30.60 33.49 -2.65
CA ASP A 351 -31.22 32.21 -3.04
C ASP A 351 -30.68 31.00 -2.24
N GLY A 352 -29.79 31.25 -1.28
CA GLY A 352 -29.19 30.25 -0.41
C GLY A 352 -28.04 29.46 -1.04
N LYS A 353 -27.57 29.83 -2.24
CA LYS A 353 -26.41 29.20 -2.89
C LYS A 353 -25.11 29.67 -2.23
N VAL A 354 -24.19 28.74 -1.96
CA VAL A 354 -22.85 29.08 -1.46
C VAL A 354 -22.04 29.73 -2.57
N ILE A 355 -21.53 30.93 -2.31
CA ILE A 355 -20.61 31.64 -3.20
C ILE A 355 -19.17 31.20 -2.89
N GLY A 356 -18.76 31.23 -1.63
CA GLY A 356 -17.43 30.81 -1.20
C GLY A 356 -17.01 31.46 0.12
N TRP A 357 -15.71 31.55 0.34
CA TRP A 357 -15.07 32.04 1.56
C TRP A 357 -14.22 33.28 1.31
N SER A 358 -14.30 34.27 2.19
CA SER A 358 -13.38 35.41 2.18
C SER A 358 -13.00 35.80 3.61
N LYS A 359 -11.95 36.61 3.78
CA LYS A 359 -11.48 37.00 5.12
C LYS A 359 -12.46 37.98 5.75
N ALA A 360 -12.63 37.88 7.06
CA ALA A 360 -13.66 38.63 7.79
C ALA A 360 -13.42 40.15 7.83
N ASP A 361 -12.19 40.60 7.61
CA ASP A 361 -11.81 42.03 7.56
C ASP A 361 -12.29 42.74 6.29
N GLY A 362 -12.71 42.01 5.25
CA GLY A 362 -13.39 42.54 4.07
C GLY A 362 -14.88 42.87 4.29
N PHE A 363 -15.38 42.75 5.52
CA PHE A 363 -16.80 42.91 5.86
C PHE A 363 -17.05 43.96 6.93
N ALA A 364 -18.15 44.70 6.77
CA ALA A 364 -18.68 45.68 7.73
C ALA A 364 -20.04 45.26 8.29
N GLU A 365 -20.35 45.74 9.50
CA GLU A 365 -21.67 45.54 10.13
C GLU A 365 -22.78 46.40 9.50
N ASN A 366 -22.41 47.55 8.93
CA ASN A 366 -23.33 48.49 8.31
C ASN A 366 -22.88 48.77 6.88
N ASN A 367 -23.82 49.11 5.99
CA ASN A 367 -23.50 49.47 4.61
C ASN A 367 -22.56 50.70 4.57
N PRO A 368 -21.29 50.53 4.17
CA PRO A 368 -20.31 51.62 4.19
C PRO A 368 -20.57 52.66 3.10
N ASN A 369 -21.35 52.34 2.06
CA ASN A 369 -21.64 53.23 0.94
C ASN A 369 -22.88 54.11 1.17
N LYS A 370 -23.63 53.89 2.26
CA LYS A 370 -24.87 54.63 2.56
C LYS A 370 -24.61 56.12 2.87
N ALA A 371 -23.39 56.49 3.26
CA ALA A 371 -23.02 57.88 3.51
C ALA A 371 -22.74 58.69 2.22
N LEU A 372 -22.64 58.04 1.06
CA LEU A 372 -22.37 58.70 -0.23
C LEU A 372 -23.64 59.04 -1.02
N GLU A 373 -24.83 58.60 -0.59
CA GLU A 373 -26.11 58.87 -1.25
C GLU A 373 -26.82 60.14 -0.76
N VAL A 374 -26.18 60.95 0.10
CA VAL A 374 -26.69 62.28 0.47
C VAL A 374 -25.76 63.35 -0.10
N LYS A 375 -25.98 63.72 -1.36
CA LYS A 375 -25.68 65.05 -1.91
C LYS A 375 -26.47 65.34 -3.17
#